data_AF-A0AAU1K9C9-F1
#
_entry.id   AF-A0AAU1K9C9-F1
#
_cell.length_a   1.000
_cell.length_b   1.000
_cell.length_c   1.000
_cell.angle_alpha   90.00
_cell.angle_beta   90.00
_cell.angle_gamma   90.00
#
_symmetry.space_group_name_H-M   'P 1'
#
loop_
_entity.id
_entity.type
_entity.pdbx_description
1 polymer ?
#
loop_
_entity_poly.entity_id
_entity_poly.type
_entity_poly.pdbx_seq_one_letter_code
_entity_poly.pdbx_strand_id
1 'polypeptide(L)'
;MHRRSRPQPYRRAGRTLPGRAGWASAAVALIGVLTGCSDAPGEAEVRYASDYGGHEPLAVLGYPSTGTLRTAQEVVWRTADGNAGELAALAAPDTARDAVAATARNWVSAFGEGARGKVTAEFYDEGSKRQSVVLYFHATGQVKQIDIRTGMGGEDRDWYVYMDQPEPAAATAVPSWIPKTPGALGSRSVP
;
A
#
# COMPACT_ATOMS: atom_id res chain seq x y z
N MET A 1 36.79 -63.90 -85.80
CA MET A 1 37.61 -64.89 -85.07
C MET A 1 37.77 -64.43 -83.63
N HIS A 2 37.47 -65.33 -82.66
CA HIS A 2 37.71 -65.24 -81.20
C HIS A 2 37.02 -64.08 -80.43
N ARG A 3 36.45 -64.22 -79.22
CA ARG A 3 36.39 -65.22 -78.13
C ARG A 3 35.14 -64.84 -77.29
N ARG A 4 34.19 -65.73 -77.02
CA ARG A 4 33.90 -66.40 -75.71
C ARG A 4 34.03 -65.47 -74.49
N SER A 5 33.06 -65.26 -73.58
CA SER A 5 32.20 -66.21 -72.83
C SER A 5 31.10 -65.41 -72.07
N ARG A 6 29.79 -65.72 -72.17
CA ARG A 6 28.93 -66.56 -71.26
C ARG A 6 28.52 -65.89 -69.90
N PRO A 7 27.40 -66.29 -69.23
CA PRO A 7 26.17 -65.49 -69.16
C PRO A 7 25.67 -65.09 -67.74
N GLN A 8 24.65 -64.21 -67.74
CA GLN A 8 23.65 -63.76 -66.71
C GLN A 8 23.25 -64.72 -65.55
N PRO A 9 22.35 -64.35 -64.60
CA PRO A 9 22.05 -63.10 -63.85
C PRO A 9 21.74 -63.38 -62.34
N TYR A 10 21.42 -62.40 -61.47
CA TYR A 10 20.20 -62.41 -60.62
C TYR A 10 20.04 -61.19 -59.66
N ARG A 11 18.75 -60.94 -59.35
CA ARG A 11 18.07 -59.95 -58.49
C ARG A 11 18.57 -59.82 -57.04
N ARG A 12 18.25 -58.69 -56.37
CA ARG A 12 17.19 -58.51 -55.32
C ARG A 12 17.42 -57.18 -54.58
N ALA A 13 16.66 -56.12 -54.85
CA ALA A 13 15.48 -55.62 -54.11
C ALA A 13 15.68 -55.24 -52.62
N GLY A 14 15.41 -53.97 -52.30
CA GLY A 14 14.67 -53.61 -51.07
C GLY A 14 15.07 -52.32 -50.32
N ARG A 15 14.13 -51.34 -50.31
CA ARG A 15 13.80 -50.35 -49.24
C ARG A 15 14.85 -49.24 -48.92
N THR A 16 14.55 -47.97 -48.63
CA THR A 16 13.35 -47.22 -48.18
C THR A 16 13.57 -45.70 -48.41
N LEU A 17 12.48 -44.92 -48.52
CA LEU A 17 12.36 -43.45 -48.70
C LEU A 17 12.72 -42.62 -47.43
N PRO A 18 12.47 -41.29 -47.34
CA PRO A 18 13.00 -40.16 -48.11
C PRO A 18 13.59 -39.05 -47.17
N GLY A 19 14.76 -38.49 -47.49
CA GLY A 19 15.30 -37.30 -46.81
C GLY A 19 14.89 -36.02 -47.54
N ARG A 20 13.95 -35.24 -46.98
CA ARG A 20 13.61 -33.90 -47.47
C ARG A 20 14.44 -32.84 -46.73
N ALA A 21 15.02 -31.96 -47.56
CA ALA A 21 15.49 -30.60 -47.33
C ALA A 21 14.89 -29.91 -46.07
N GLY A 22 15.62 -29.10 -45.31
CA GLY A 22 16.70 -28.22 -45.74
C GLY A 22 16.26 -26.76 -45.57
N TRP A 23 16.65 -26.18 -44.43
CA TRP A 23 16.92 -24.77 -44.16
C TRP A 23 15.70 -23.91 -43.73
N ALA A 24 15.63 -23.64 -42.43
CA ALA A 24 14.87 -22.54 -41.85
C ALA A 24 15.81 -21.72 -40.96
N SER A 25 15.97 -20.44 -41.30
CA SER A 25 16.81 -19.45 -40.64
C SER A 25 16.41 -19.25 -39.18
N ALA A 26 17.38 -19.40 -38.27
CA ALA A 26 17.20 -19.08 -36.85
C ALA A 26 17.30 -17.56 -36.65
N ALA A 27 16.17 -16.91 -36.39
CA ALA A 27 16.13 -15.55 -35.84
C ALA A 27 16.32 -15.67 -34.31
N VAL A 28 17.51 -15.32 -33.82
CA VAL A 28 17.77 -15.20 -32.39
C VAL A 28 17.13 -13.91 -31.90
N ALA A 29 15.95 -14.03 -31.26
CA ALA A 29 15.37 -12.94 -30.49
C ALA A 29 16.20 -12.74 -29.22
N LEU A 30 17.03 -11.69 -29.21
CA LEU A 30 17.68 -11.17 -28.01
C LEU A 30 16.60 -10.57 -27.09
N ILE A 31 16.05 -11.39 -26.20
CA ILE A 31 15.31 -10.88 -25.04
C ILE A 31 16.36 -10.37 -24.05
N GLY A 32 16.66 -9.08 -24.14
CA GLY A 32 17.46 -8.38 -23.15
C GLY A 32 16.70 -8.37 -21.83
N VAL A 33 17.09 -9.25 -20.91
CA VAL A 33 16.63 -9.19 -19.53
C VAL A 33 17.32 -8.00 -18.90
N LEU A 34 16.64 -6.84 -18.90
CA LEU A 34 16.91 -5.82 -17.91
C LEU A 34 16.51 -6.43 -16.57
N THR A 35 17.47 -7.03 -15.87
CA THR A 35 17.34 -7.33 -14.43
C THR A 35 17.34 -5.99 -13.71
N GLY A 36 16.23 -5.26 -13.80
CA GLY A 36 15.97 -4.13 -12.94
C GLY A 36 15.97 -4.65 -11.50
N CYS A 37 16.71 -3.98 -10.64
CA CYS A 37 16.66 -4.17 -9.19
C CYS A 37 15.29 -3.74 -8.67
N SER A 38 14.25 -4.50 -8.98
CA SER A 38 12.95 -4.39 -8.34
C SER A 38 12.81 -5.62 -7.47
N ASP A 39 13.15 -5.47 -6.20
CA ASP A 39 12.52 -6.32 -5.19
C ASP A 39 11.01 -6.21 -5.44
N ALA A 40 10.36 -7.36 -5.62
CA ALA A 40 8.92 -7.37 -5.80
C ALA A 40 8.29 -6.67 -4.59
N PRO A 41 7.32 -5.76 -4.79
CA PRO A 41 6.70 -5.08 -3.67
C PRO A 41 6.12 -6.13 -2.72
N GLY A 42 6.39 -5.97 -1.43
CA GLY A 42 5.79 -6.81 -0.40
C GLY A 42 4.26 -6.69 -0.40
N GLU A 43 3.58 -7.63 0.26
CA GLU A 43 2.11 -7.63 0.33
C GLU A 43 1.55 -6.31 0.90
N ALA A 44 2.26 -5.70 1.85
CA ALA A 44 1.90 -4.41 2.44
C ALA A 44 1.98 -3.26 1.41
N GLU A 45 3.05 -3.18 0.63
CA GLU A 45 3.19 -2.20 -0.45
C GLU A 45 2.12 -2.37 -1.54
N VAL A 46 1.80 -3.61 -1.92
CA VAL A 46 0.73 -3.89 -2.89
C VAL A 46 -0.62 -3.45 -2.36
N ARG A 47 -0.93 -3.80 -1.11
CA ARG A 47 -2.18 -3.38 -0.45
C ARG A 47 -2.28 -1.87 -0.38
N TYR A 48 -1.22 -1.21 0.08
CA TYR A 48 -1.17 0.25 0.17
C TYR A 48 -1.37 0.91 -1.20
N ALA A 49 -0.74 0.41 -2.27
CA ALA A 49 -0.93 0.95 -3.61
C ALA A 49 -2.38 0.79 -4.11
N SER A 50 -3.01 -0.35 -3.80
CA SER A 50 -4.42 -0.59 -4.10
C SER A 50 -5.34 0.37 -3.32
N ASP A 51 -5.10 0.53 -2.01
CA ASP A 51 -5.86 1.46 -1.17
C ASP A 51 -5.71 2.90 -1.67
N TYR A 52 -4.48 3.31 -1.99
CA TYR A 52 -4.19 4.66 -2.49
C TYR A 52 -4.96 4.97 -3.79
N GLY A 53 -5.10 4.00 -4.69
CA GLY A 53 -5.90 4.17 -5.91
C GLY A 53 -7.41 4.12 -5.70
N GLY A 54 -7.87 3.56 -4.57
CA GLY A 54 -9.28 3.40 -4.24
C GLY A 54 -9.89 4.51 -3.38
N HIS A 55 -9.09 5.45 -2.91
CA HIS A 55 -9.51 6.48 -1.96
C HIS A 55 -9.24 7.90 -2.45
N GLU A 56 -9.99 8.86 -1.91
CA GLU A 56 -9.73 10.28 -2.13
C GLU A 56 -8.33 10.65 -1.60
N PRO A 57 -7.51 11.37 -2.37
CA PRO A 57 -6.20 11.82 -1.90
C PRO A 57 -6.30 12.77 -0.71
N LEU A 58 -5.42 12.55 0.28
CA LEU A 58 -5.30 13.42 1.44
C LEU A 58 -4.65 14.75 1.03
N ALA A 59 -5.28 15.88 1.34
CA ALA A 59 -4.61 17.17 1.24
C ALA A 59 -3.65 17.33 2.41
N VAL A 60 -2.36 17.56 2.13
CA VAL A 60 -1.30 17.55 3.14
C VAL A 60 -0.79 18.96 3.42
N LEU A 61 -0.68 19.31 4.71
CA LEU A 61 -0.03 20.52 5.21
C LEU A 61 1.04 20.14 6.25
N GLY A 62 2.11 20.93 6.33
CA GLY A 62 3.21 20.71 7.27
C GLY A 62 4.30 19.78 6.73
N TYR A 63 5.00 19.09 7.63
CA TYR A 63 6.23 18.36 7.32
C TYR A 63 6.13 16.89 7.79
N PRO A 64 5.35 16.05 7.10
CA PRO A 64 5.27 14.63 7.46
C PRO A 64 6.58 13.90 7.15
N SER A 65 6.85 12.83 7.91
CA SER A 65 7.74 11.77 7.44
C SER A 65 6.94 10.81 6.54
N THR A 66 7.63 9.95 5.78
CA THR A 66 6.95 8.92 4.97
C THR A 66 6.04 8.04 5.81
N GLY A 67 6.48 7.69 7.02
CA GLY A 67 5.72 6.85 7.93
C GLY A 67 4.49 7.54 8.50
N THR A 68 4.62 8.79 8.95
CA THR A 68 3.47 9.53 9.51
C THR A 68 2.43 9.83 8.44
N LEU A 69 2.85 10.16 7.21
CA LEU A 69 1.92 10.35 6.09
C LEU A 69 1.16 9.05 5.76
N ARG A 70 1.88 7.93 5.61
CA ARG A 70 1.29 6.62 5.32
C ARG A 70 0.26 6.25 6.38
N THR A 71 0.62 6.36 7.67
CA THR A 71 -0.28 6.03 8.77
C THR A 71 -1.51 6.94 8.82
N ALA A 72 -1.36 8.25 8.60
CA ALA A 72 -2.50 9.17 8.56
C ALA A 72 -3.47 8.85 7.42
N GLN A 73 -2.94 8.49 6.25
CA GLN A 73 -3.76 8.04 5.11
C GLN A 73 -4.54 6.77 5.44
N GLU A 74 -3.88 5.74 5.96
CA GLU A 74 -4.55 4.50 6.35
C GLU A 74 -5.63 4.73 7.41
N VAL A 75 -5.41 5.62 8.39
CA VAL A 75 -6.46 6.00 9.36
C VAL A 75 -7.69 6.54 8.64
N VAL A 76 -7.52 7.49 7.71
CA VAL A 76 -8.63 8.09 6.96
C VAL A 76 -9.32 7.03 6.09
N TRP A 77 -8.57 6.20 5.39
CA TRP A 77 -9.10 5.15 4.52
C TRP A 77 -9.91 4.11 5.28
N ARG A 78 -9.36 3.54 6.36
CA ARG A 78 -10.10 2.56 7.19
C ARG A 78 -11.32 3.16 7.87
N THR A 79 -11.27 4.46 8.17
CA THR A 79 -12.44 5.22 8.67
C THR A 79 -13.51 5.38 7.58
N ALA A 80 -13.11 5.70 6.35
CA ALA A 80 -14.00 5.85 5.19
C ALA A 80 -14.67 4.53 4.79
N ASP A 81 -13.90 3.44 4.83
CA ASP A 81 -14.34 2.05 4.59
C ASP A 81 -15.31 1.55 5.67
N GLY A 82 -15.36 2.23 6.82
CA GLY A 82 -16.09 1.76 8.00
C GLY A 82 -15.48 0.51 8.64
N ASN A 83 -14.21 0.22 8.37
CA ASN A 83 -13.54 -0.98 8.85
C ASN A 83 -12.83 -0.73 10.18
N ALA A 84 -13.60 -0.80 11.27
CA ALA A 84 -13.08 -0.59 12.62
C ALA A 84 -12.00 -1.61 13.04
N GLY A 85 -12.01 -2.82 12.46
CA GLY A 85 -11.01 -3.85 12.74
C GLY A 85 -9.64 -3.51 12.15
N GLU A 86 -9.60 -3.15 10.87
CA GLU A 86 -8.38 -2.69 10.20
C GLU A 86 -7.89 -1.35 10.77
N LEU A 87 -8.80 -0.46 11.16
CA LEU A 87 -8.44 0.77 11.85
C LEU A 87 -7.78 0.49 13.22
N ALA A 88 -8.34 -0.44 14.00
CA ALA A 88 -7.78 -0.89 15.27
C ALA A 88 -6.39 -1.53 15.13
N ALA A 89 -6.11 -2.19 14.00
CA ALA A 89 -4.80 -2.78 13.73
C ALA A 89 -3.67 -1.75 13.58
N LEU A 90 -4.00 -0.46 13.39
CA LEU A 90 -3.02 0.63 13.35
C LEU A 90 -2.58 1.09 14.75
N ALA A 91 -3.24 0.61 15.82
CA ALA A 91 -3.03 1.09 17.18
C ALA A 91 -1.69 0.68 17.78
N ALA A 92 -1.16 1.51 18.69
CA ALA A 92 0.07 1.20 19.41
C ALA A 92 -0.09 -0.07 20.28
N PRO A 93 0.91 -0.97 20.30
CA PRO A 93 0.79 -2.32 20.89
C PRO A 93 0.51 -2.31 22.40
N ASP A 94 0.96 -1.28 23.13
CA ASP A 94 0.75 -1.14 24.58
C ASP A 94 -0.64 -0.58 24.95
N THR A 95 -1.49 -0.28 23.96
CA THR A 95 -2.83 0.25 24.22
C THR A 95 -3.78 -0.90 24.57
N ALA A 96 -4.62 -0.75 25.60
CA ALA A 96 -5.57 -1.79 26.00
C ALA A 96 -6.50 -2.17 24.84
N ARG A 97 -6.57 -3.46 24.48
CA ARG A 97 -7.30 -3.95 23.29
C ARG A 97 -8.76 -3.50 23.23
N ASP A 98 -9.47 -3.55 24.35
CA ASP A 98 -10.88 -3.13 24.42
C ASP A 98 -11.03 -1.62 24.17
N ALA A 99 -10.07 -0.82 24.65
CA ALA A 99 -10.03 0.61 24.41
C ALA A 99 -9.75 0.93 22.93
N VAL A 100 -8.83 0.20 22.31
CA VAL A 100 -8.54 0.32 20.87
C VAL A 100 -9.79 0.01 20.05
N ALA A 101 -10.42 -1.14 20.30
CA ALA A 101 -11.58 -1.57 19.55
C ALA A 101 -12.77 -0.60 19.70
N ALA A 102 -12.99 -0.07 20.91
CA ALA A 102 -14.01 0.95 21.16
C ALA A 102 -13.68 2.27 20.45
N THR A 103 -12.43 2.74 20.57
CA THR A 103 -11.97 3.97 19.91
C THR A 103 -12.17 3.89 18.39
N ALA A 104 -11.76 2.78 17.77
CA ALA A 104 -11.89 2.57 16.32
C ALA A 104 -13.36 2.60 15.86
N ARG A 105 -14.26 1.93 16.60
CA ARG A 105 -15.71 1.96 16.32
C ARG A 105 -16.27 3.38 16.42
N ASN A 106 -15.86 4.13 17.45
CA ASN A 106 -16.29 5.51 17.64
C ASN A 106 -15.80 6.41 16.50
N TRP A 107 -14.55 6.25 16.05
CA TRP A 107 -14.01 7.04 14.94
C TRP A 107 -14.71 6.73 13.62
N VAL A 108 -14.93 5.45 13.30
CA VAL A 108 -15.73 5.05 12.14
C VAL A 108 -17.13 5.66 12.20
N SER A 109 -17.81 5.53 13.34
CA SER A 109 -19.17 6.05 13.51
C SER A 109 -19.25 7.57 13.40
N ALA A 110 -18.25 8.28 13.93
CA ALA A 110 -18.28 9.73 13.99
C ALA A 110 -17.78 10.39 12.69
N PHE A 111 -16.73 9.85 12.09
CA PHE A 111 -15.98 10.50 11.01
C PHE A 111 -16.09 9.78 9.66
N GLY A 112 -16.73 8.62 9.59
CA GLY A 112 -16.82 7.81 8.36
C GLY A 112 -17.44 8.54 7.18
N GLU A 113 -18.47 9.37 7.40
CA GLU A 113 -19.03 10.22 6.34
C GLU A 113 -18.00 11.23 5.83
N GLY A 114 -17.37 11.97 6.75
CA GLY A 114 -16.36 12.97 6.41
C GLY A 114 -15.13 12.38 5.73
N ALA A 115 -14.71 11.18 6.15
CA ALA A 115 -13.53 10.49 5.65
C ALA A 115 -13.66 9.99 4.20
N ARG A 116 -14.90 9.77 3.71
CA ARG A 116 -15.15 9.42 2.30
C ARG A 116 -14.98 10.60 1.35
N GLY A 117 -14.98 11.81 1.88
CA GLY A 117 -14.79 13.03 1.10
C GLY A 117 -13.38 13.58 1.20
N LYS A 118 -13.25 14.86 0.84
CA LYS A 118 -12.00 15.60 1.00
C LYS A 118 -11.62 15.69 2.47
N VAL A 119 -10.38 15.31 2.78
CA VAL A 119 -9.76 15.47 4.10
C VAL A 119 -8.46 16.26 3.96
N THR A 120 -8.23 17.22 4.85
CA THR A 120 -6.90 17.82 5.03
C THR A 120 -6.25 17.23 6.27
N ALA A 121 -5.04 16.71 6.13
CA ALA A 121 -4.18 16.38 7.26
C ALA A 121 -3.10 17.44 7.41
N GLU A 122 -3.10 18.11 8.56
CA GLU A 122 -2.05 19.02 8.95
C GLU A 122 -1.13 18.36 9.97
N PHE A 123 0.14 18.21 9.60
CA PHE A 123 1.17 17.55 10.37
C PHE A 123 1.92 18.60 11.19
N TYR A 124 1.66 18.59 12.51
CA TYR A 124 2.23 19.55 13.44
C TYR A 124 3.60 19.09 13.95
N ASP A 125 4.55 20.03 13.96
CA ASP A 125 5.94 19.83 14.39
C ASP A 125 6.68 18.74 13.59
N GLU A 126 7.91 18.41 14.01
CA GLU A 126 8.74 17.42 13.32
C GLU A 126 8.32 15.99 13.65
N GLY A 127 8.05 15.19 12.62
CA GLY A 127 7.62 13.80 12.74
C GLY A 127 8.73 12.74 12.79
N SER A 128 9.87 12.99 13.44
CA SER A 128 10.96 12.00 13.50
C SER A 128 10.72 10.84 14.45
N LYS A 129 9.94 11.06 15.53
CA LYS A 129 9.56 9.99 16.47
C LYS A 129 8.08 9.99 16.86
N ARG A 130 7.49 11.18 16.93
CA ARG A 130 6.08 11.43 17.25
C ARG A 130 5.60 12.56 16.37
N GLN A 131 4.34 12.54 15.97
CA GLN A 131 3.73 13.67 15.29
C GLN A 131 2.24 13.73 15.62
N SER A 132 1.78 14.92 15.97
CA SER A 132 0.35 15.19 16.08
C SER A 132 -0.15 15.59 14.69
N VAL A 133 -1.22 14.94 14.25
CA VAL A 133 -1.84 15.19 12.96
C VAL A 133 -3.28 15.61 13.18
N VAL A 134 -3.65 16.77 12.64
CA VAL A 134 -5.03 17.25 12.68
C VAL A 134 -5.69 16.95 11.35
N LEU A 135 -6.73 16.13 11.39
CA LEU A 135 -7.60 15.78 10.28
C LEU A 135 -8.80 16.71 10.25
N TYR A 136 -9.00 17.38 9.12
CA TYR A 136 -10.14 18.25 8.85
C TYR A 136 -11.02 17.59 7.79
N PHE A 137 -12.21 17.16 8.20
CA PHE A 137 -13.18 16.49 7.32
C PHE A 137 -14.10 17.54 6.69
N HIS A 138 -13.87 17.86 5.42
CA HIS A 138 -14.49 19.04 4.80
C HIS A 138 -16.00 18.90 4.60
N ALA A 139 -16.50 17.70 4.36
CA ALA A 139 -17.93 17.46 4.14
C ALA A 139 -18.76 17.67 5.42
N THR A 140 -18.23 17.27 6.58
CA THR A 140 -18.95 17.31 7.87
C THR A 140 -18.52 18.48 8.75
N GLY A 141 -17.42 19.17 8.41
CA GLY A 141 -16.81 20.21 9.24
C GLY A 141 -16.18 19.69 10.53
N GLN A 142 -16.09 18.36 10.70
CA GLN A 142 -15.51 17.74 11.88
C GLN A 142 -13.98 17.83 11.85
N VAL A 143 -13.39 17.80 13.04
CA VAL A 143 -11.94 17.86 13.23
C VAL A 143 -11.53 16.73 14.17
N LYS A 144 -10.40 16.08 13.88
CA LYS A 144 -9.82 15.05 14.73
C LYS A 144 -8.32 15.19 14.82
N GLN A 145 -7.77 15.31 16.03
CA GLN A 145 -6.35 15.04 16.26
C GLN A 145 -6.11 13.54 16.41
N ILE A 146 -5.07 13.05 15.74
CA ILE A 146 -4.46 11.75 15.99
C ILE A 146 -2.98 11.95 16.34
N ASP A 147 -2.45 11.08 17.19
CA ASP A 147 -1.04 11.11 17.56
C ASP A 147 -0.36 9.84 17.05
N ILE A 148 0.65 10.04 16.21
CA ILE A 148 1.37 8.98 15.50
C ILE A 148 2.78 8.85 16.10
N ARG A 149 3.26 7.62 16.35
CA ARG A 149 4.59 7.37 16.95
C ARG A 149 5.27 6.12 16.41
N THR A 150 6.61 6.17 16.35
CA THR A 150 7.48 5.02 16.05
C THR A 150 8.19 4.47 17.31
N GLY A 151 8.79 3.28 17.20
CA GLY A 151 9.64 2.70 18.24
C GLY A 151 8.88 2.12 19.43
N MET A 152 7.67 1.61 19.19
CA MET A 152 6.81 0.98 20.21
C MET A 152 6.92 -0.56 20.24
N GLY A 153 7.89 -1.14 19.53
CA GLY A 153 8.27 -2.55 19.70
C GLY A 153 7.27 -3.61 19.20
N GLY A 154 6.39 -3.28 18.24
CA GLY A 154 5.60 -4.31 17.55
C GLY A 154 6.30 -4.81 16.29
N GLU A 155 6.01 -6.06 15.93
CA GLU A 155 6.70 -6.76 14.83
C GLU A 155 6.14 -6.41 13.44
N ASP A 156 4.90 -5.91 13.39
CA ASP A 156 4.13 -5.81 12.14
C ASP A 156 4.26 -4.47 11.39
N ARG A 157 4.75 -3.40 12.05
CA ARG A 157 4.90 -2.06 11.43
C ARG A 157 5.76 -1.09 12.24
N ASP A 158 6.28 -0.06 11.57
CA ASP A 158 7.15 0.93 12.23
C ASP A 158 6.43 2.10 12.89
N TRP A 159 5.17 2.36 12.52
CA TRP A 159 4.39 3.54 12.94
C TRP A 159 2.99 3.16 13.42
N TYR A 160 2.59 3.76 14.52
CA TYR A 160 1.35 3.44 15.24
C TYR A 160 0.56 4.68 15.62
N VAL A 161 -0.74 4.50 15.84
CA VAL A 161 -1.66 5.54 16.31
C VAL A 161 -2.04 5.28 17.76
N TYR A 162 -2.09 6.32 18.59
CA TYR A 162 -2.67 6.20 19.92
C TYR A 162 -4.20 6.15 19.85
N MET A 163 -4.79 5.10 20.44
CA MET A 163 -6.23 4.82 20.39
C MET A 163 -6.78 4.43 21.78
N ASP A 164 -6.77 5.38 22.71
CA ASP A 164 -7.10 5.20 24.13
C ASP A 164 -8.38 5.96 24.55
N GLN A 165 -9.27 6.24 23.60
CA GLN A 165 -10.48 7.04 23.78
C GLN A 165 -11.75 6.18 23.59
N PRO A 166 -12.02 5.21 24.48
CA PRO A 166 -13.15 4.29 24.33
C PRO A 166 -14.51 4.97 24.46
N GLU A 167 -14.57 6.13 25.11
CA GLU A 167 -15.80 6.89 25.30
C GLU A 167 -16.10 7.74 24.04
N PRO A 168 -17.33 7.72 23.49
CA PRO A 168 -17.65 8.47 22.26
C PRO A 168 -17.35 9.96 22.35
N ALA A 169 -17.60 10.59 23.50
CA ALA A 169 -17.31 12.00 23.73
C ALA A 169 -15.81 12.30 23.72
N ALA A 170 -14.98 11.41 24.29
CA ALA A 170 -13.53 11.55 24.24
C ALA A 170 -12.99 11.29 22.83
N ALA A 171 -13.54 10.29 22.13
CA ALA A 171 -13.14 9.92 20.77
C ALA A 171 -13.35 11.06 19.76
N THR A 172 -14.30 11.96 20.02
CA THR A 172 -14.68 13.07 19.15
C THR A 172 -14.25 14.44 19.69
N ALA A 173 -13.58 14.48 20.84
CA ALA A 173 -13.12 15.73 21.44
C ALA A 173 -12.11 16.43 20.52
N VAL A 174 -12.27 17.74 20.41
CA VAL A 174 -11.35 18.63 19.69
C VAL A 174 -10.58 19.45 20.71
N PRO A 175 -9.27 19.22 20.90
CA PRO A 175 -8.42 20.04 21.74
C PRO A 175 -8.52 21.53 21.40
N SER A 176 -8.55 22.39 22.42
CA SER A 176 -8.78 23.84 22.27
C SER A 176 -7.69 24.58 21.50
N TRP A 177 -6.49 24.00 21.40
CA TRP A 177 -5.36 24.57 20.66
C TRP A 177 -5.54 24.46 19.14
N ILE A 178 -6.38 23.54 18.66
CA ILE A 178 -6.53 23.23 17.24
C ILE A 178 -7.25 24.37 16.52
N PRO A 179 -6.64 24.98 15.49
CA PRO A 179 -7.30 26.00 14.69
C PRO A 179 -8.52 25.44 13.96
N LYS A 180 -9.53 26.27 13.74
CA LYS A 180 -10.68 25.89 12.89
C LYS A 180 -10.33 25.80 11.41
N THR A 181 -9.29 26.50 10.99
CA THR A 181 -8.86 26.59 9.61
C THR A 181 -7.50 25.91 9.45
N PRO A 182 -7.37 24.90 8.57
CA PRO A 182 -6.09 24.26 8.30
C PRO A 182 -5.01 25.28 7.92
N GLY A 183 -3.80 25.10 8.44
CA GLY A 183 -2.64 25.94 8.11
C GLY A 183 -2.55 27.26 8.88
N ALA A 184 -3.51 27.60 9.74
CA ALA A 184 -3.54 28.88 10.45
C ALA A 184 -2.32 29.10 11.37
N LEU A 185 -1.67 28.04 11.82
CA LEU A 185 -0.47 28.09 12.67
C LEU A 185 0.83 27.82 11.90
N GLY A 186 0.76 27.67 10.57
CA GLY A 186 1.91 27.24 9.77
C GLY A 186 2.45 25.87 10.20
N SER A 187 1.56 24.98 10.67
CA SER A 187 1.88 23.61 11.09
C SER A 187 2.90 23.52 12.24
N ARG A 188 2.84 24.48 13.17
CA ARG A 188 3.58 24.45 14.45
C ARG A 188 2.61 24.44 15.61
N SER A 189 2.88 23.61 16.61
CA SER A 189 2.08 23.64 17.84
C SER A 189 2.33 24.96 18.59
N VAL A 190 1.32 25.40 19.34
CA VAL A 190 1.44 26.55 20.24
C VAL A 190 1.80 26.01 21.63
N PRO A 191 2.81 26.58 22.31
CA PRO A 191 3.18 26.20 23.68
C PRO A 191 2.05 26.38 24.71
#